data_AF-A0A2T8HFX6-F1
#
_entry.id   AF-A0A2T8HFX6-F1
#
_cell.length_a   1.000
_cell.length_b   1.000
_cell.length_c   1.000
_cell.angle_alpha   90.00
_cell.angle_beta   90.00
_cell.angle_gamma   90.00
#
_symmetry.space_group_name_H-M   'P 1'
#
loop_
_entity.id
_entity.type
_entity.pdbx_description
1 polymer ?
#
loop_
_entity_poly.entity_id
_entity_poly.type
_entity_poly.pdbx_seq_one_letter_code
_entity_poly.pdbx_strand_id
1 'polypeptide(L)'
;MKHISIFFYYFILLAITTSLVITACNKSSDSRISQGQGLINVSVSDAIFESEQSIGNRAVTTYEPTIQRNTIELNKDFLMVAELRPEDTTSPSSLKDGSRAESDTAALGNNIQYRVLVYDQAGAFVTERDYVRGQEASTETLFLENGTTYSFVAISLGLTSAIPATTPAAATRTLTNSQIVVTGGISALMYYQQTMTVSDNAINRLDIIFKHRKPLIAVTINSQQTGYNVTAASGLFAPHNNGMTVNLTDGSHTQSGTAQPAAVEFNTVGSQIITNTSNNYINSVSNSATSFTLNSITIGPLTLSNLTPFTTLTVAPGVRYNLILNIVPRDEYLTHEGVPSARINGRIWALHNMGVTNTLDHNPTTITSALHGNYYQFGRNINVAVGTSTTTNSNYNGNNASITNWNRGTEAAPVKGVNDVCPAGFRIPTRANLQELLDGVVVTRRGNWSESNTNYSAAAVLTSRRNANVVLTLPAQGYFLTNNVSNRGNEAALYASNALSTSAPYRLLITSTNASVGTPDASNTAFLQSRPLRCTAIPLTENIPRS
;
A
#
# COMPACT_ATOMS: atom_id res chain seq x y z
N MET A 1 -17.91 -87.60 34.46
CA MET A 1 -17.56 -88.01 33.09
C MET A 1 -18.62 -87.42 32.15
N LYS A 2 -18.19 -86.55 31.21
CA LYS A 2 -18.92 -86.10 30.00
C LYS A 2 -20.19 -85.23 30.23
N HIS A 3 -20.16 -83.93 29.88
CA HIS A 3 -20.42 -83.34 28.54
C HIS A 3 -21.92 -83.41 28.18
N ILE A 4 -22.63 -82.44 27.58
CA ILE A 4 -22.33 -81.25 26.78
C ILE A 4 -23.68 -80.52 26.51
N SER A 5 -23.62 -79.30 25.94
CA SER A 5 -24.70 -78.50 25.32
C SER A 5 -25.39 -77.53 26.27
N ILE A 6 -25.57 -76.24 25.93
CA ILE A 6 -26.48 -75.77 24.87
C ILE A 6 -26.05 -74.39 24.33
N PHE A 7 -26.14 -74.26 23.00
CA PHE A 7 -25.95 -73.05 22.21
C PHE A 7 -27.33 -72.44 21.84
N PHE A 8 -27.42 -71.10 21.94
CA PHE A 8 -28.19 -70.17 21.10
C PHE A 8 -29.71 -70.33 20.88
N TYR A 9 -30.48 -69.30 21.23
CA TYR A 9 -31.53 -68.75 20.36
C TYR A 9 -32.00 -67.33 20.77
N TYR A 10 -32.11 -66.45 19.76
CA TYR A 10 -32.86 -65.17 19.63
C TYR A 10 -32.52 -64.01 20.59
N PHE A 11 -31.82 -62.91 20.22
CA PHE A 11 -32.02 -61.85 19.20
C PHE A 11 -33.28 -60.96 19.42
N ILE A 12 -33.04 -59.65 19.67
CA ILE A 12 -33.92 -58.45 19.56
C ILE A 12 -34.76 -58.11 20.83
N LEU A 13 -34.75 -56.92 21.48
CA LEU A 13 -34.17 -55.59 21.25
C LEU A 13 -34.25 -54.76 22.57
N LEU A 14 -33.25 -53.88 22.78
CA LEU A 14 -33.30 -52.52 23.35
C LEU A 14 -33.90 -52.24 24.75
N ALA A 15 -33.03 -51.93 25.72
CA ALA A 15 -33.09 -50.71 26.56
C ALA A 15 -31.88 -50.62 27.53
N ILE A 16 -30.88 -49.84 27.11
CA ILE A 16 -30.11 -48.85 27.89
C ILE A 16 -30.00 -49.09 29.41
N THR A 17 -28.81 -49.48 29.89
CA THR A 17 -28.00 -48.79 30.93
C THR A 17 -26.82 -49.68 31.34
N THR A 18 -25.65 -49.40 30.78
CA THR A 18 -24.37 -49.98 31.20
C THR A 18 -23.46 -48.85 31.71
N SER A 19 -23.33 -48.73 33.03
CA SER A 19 -22.15 -48.13 33.65
C SER A 19 -21.01 -49.15 33.54
N LEU A 20 -20.17 -49.00 32.52
CA LEU A 20 -18.86 -49.64 32.48
C LEU A 20 -17.84 -48.75 33.19
N VAL A 21 -17.35 -49.25 34.31
CA VAL A 21 -16.09 -48.83 34.93
C VAL A 21 -14.97 -49.21 33.97
N ILE A 22 -14.31 -48.22 33.36
CA ILE A 22 -13.06 -48.41 32.63
C ILE A 22 -11.93 -47.97 33.55
N THR A 23 -11.05 -48.92 33.83
CA THR A 23 -9.77 -48.79 34.51
C THR A 23 -8.89 -47.76 33.80
N ALA A 24 -8.57 -46.67 34.52
CA ALA A 24 -7.53 -45.75 34.10
C ALA A 24 -6.15 -46.43 34.31
N CYS A 25 -5.43 -46.64 33.21
CA CYS A 25 -4.00 -46.88 33.23
C CYS A 25 -3.30 -45.61 33.73
N ASN A 26 -2.76 -45.66 34.94
CA ASN A 26 -1.82 -44.65 35.42
C ASN A 26 -0.55 -44.71 34.56
N LYS A 27 -0.34 -43.68 33.72
CA LYS A 27 0.99 -43.36 33.21
C LYS A 27 1.78 -42.81 34.38
N SER A 28 2.81 -43.54 34.79
CA SER A 28 3.77 -43.11 35.80
C SER A 28 4.53 -41.87 35.31
N SER A 29 4.18 -40.70 35.84
CA SER A 29 5.03 -39.52 35.82
C SER A 29 5.92 -39.54 37.06
N ASP A 30 7.04 -40.26 36.98
CA ASP A 30 8.14 -40.06 37.92
C ASP A 30 9.04 -38.94 37.36
N SER A 31 8.55 -37.71 37.47
CA SER A 31 9.40 -36.53 37.50
C SER A 31 9.46 -36.11 38.96
N ARG A 32 10.55 -36.43 39.64
CA ARG A 32 10.80 -35.98 41.01
C ARG A 32 10.69 -34.46 41.04
N ILE A 33 9.55 -33.95 41.51
CA ILE A 33 9.42 -32.56 41.95
C ILE A 33 10.38 -32.44 43.13
N SER A 34 11.53 -31.80 42.91
CA SER A 34 12.33 -31.29 44.01
C SER A 34 11.45 -30.29 44.75
N GLN A 35 11.10 -30.57 46.01
CA GLN A 35 10.45 -29.57 46.85
C GLN A 35 11.30 -28.27 46.80
N GLY A 36 10.66 -27.14 46.47
CA GLY A 36 11.34 -25.86 46.33
C GLY A 36 11.74 -25.42 44.91
N GLN A 37 11.22 -26.04 43.85
CA GLN A 37 11.38 -25.57 42.46
C GLN A 37 10.03 -25.23 41.80
N GLY A 38 9.99 -24.13 41.04
CA GLY A 38 8.84 -23.72 40.23
C GLY A 38 9.02 -24.06 38.75
N LEU A 39 7.95 -24.54 38.10
CA LEU A 39 7.92 -24.78 36.65
C LEU A 39 7.68 -23.47 35.90
N ILE A 40 8.47 -23.22 34.85
CA ILE A 40 8.28 -22.09 33.93
C ILE A 40 7.50 -22.56 32.70
N ASN A 41 6.34 -21.95 32.47
CA ASN A 41 5.52 -22.19 31.30
C ASN A 41 5.84 -21.14 30.22
N VAL A 42 6.55 -21.56 29.18
CA VAL A 42 7.02 -20.68 28.10
C VAL A 42 6.00 -20.70 26.96
N SER A 43 5.59 -19.51 26.51
CA SER A 43 4.72 -19.35 25.35
C SER A 43 5.21 -18.21 24.45
N VAL A 44 5.03 -18.34 23.14
CA VAL A 44 5.30 -17.28 22.14
C VAL A 44 4.11 -17.18 21.20
N SER A 45 3.42 -16.04 21.18
CA SER A 45 2.31 -15.79 20.28
C SER A 45 2.71 -14.91 19.10
N ASP A 46 3.42 -13.80 19.38
CA ASP A 46 3.47 -12.65 18.47
C ASP A 46 4.86 -12.03 18.32
N ALA A 47 5.02 -11.29 17.22
CA ALA A 47 6.10 -10.34 17.04
C ALA A 47 5.52 -8.98 16.60
N ILE A 48 6.10 -7.89 17.12
CA ILE A 48 5.66 -6.52 16.85
C ILE A 48 6.82 -5.64 16.38
N PHE A 49 6.49 -4.67 15.53
CA PHE A 49 7.33 -3.53 15.19
C PHE A 49 7.01 -2.36 16.12
N GLU A 50 7.96 -1.46 16.37
CA GLU A 50 7.80 -0.34 17.30
C GLU A 50 6.69 0.65 16.84
N SER A 51 6.42 0.73 15.53
CA SER A 51 5.33 1.55 14.96
C SER A 51 3.92 1.00 15.24
N GLU A 52 3.79 -0.26 15.65
CA GLU A 52 2.53 -1.01 15.89
C GLU A 52 2.09 -0.93 17.38
N GLN A 53 2.65 -0.02 18.19
CA GLN A 53 2.24 0.16 19.59
C GLN A 53 1.10 1.18 19.75
N SER A 54 0.12 0.86 20.60
CA SER A 54 -0.95 1.79 20.97
C SER A 54 -0.40 3.06 21.64
N ILE A 55 -1.10 4.17 21.39
CA ILE A 55 -0.74 5.56 21.76
C ILE A 55 -0.37 5.75 23.25
N GLY A 56 -0.77 4.84 24.15
CA GLY A 56 -0.54 4.93 25.59
C GLY A 56 0.88 4.60 26.08
N ASN A 57 1.72 3.93 25.27
CA ASN A 57 3.07 3.49 25.68
C ASN A 57 4.21 4.11 24.86
N ARG A 58 3.95 5.21 24.13
CA ARG A 58 5.04 5.98 23.52
C ARG A 58 5.91 6.62 24.61
N ALA A 59 6.91 5.89 25.08
CA ALA A 59 8.16 6.54 25.49
C ALA A 59 8.63 7.34 24.26
N VAL A 60 8.86 8.64 24.42
CA VAL A 60 9.22 9.57 23.35
C VAL A 60 10.48 9.05 22.63
N THR A 61 10.30 8.40 21.48
CA THR A 61 11.37 8.16 20.52
C THR A 61 11.39 9.33 19.55
N THR A 62 12.56 9.96 19.41
CA THR A 62 12.77 11.23 18.70
C THR A 62 12.87 11.10 17.17
N TYR A 63 12.37 10.02 16.58
CA TYR A 63 12.48 9.76 15.13
C TYR A 63 11.09 9.52 14.54
N GLU A 64 10.46 10.61 14.10
CA GLU A 64 9.34 10.51 13.16
C GLU A 64 9.93 10.07 11.80
N PRO A 65 9.59 8.86 11.31
CA PRO A 65 10.22 8.34 10.12
C PRO A 65 9.83 9.15 8.87
N THR A 66 10.84 9.60 8.13
CA THR A 66 10.68 10.50 6.97
C THR A 66 10.37 9.74 5.68
N ILE A 67 9.46 10.28 4.86
CA ILE A 67 9.23 9.80 3.50
C ILE A 67 10.37 10.27 2.58
N GLN A 68 11.02 9.36 1.86
CA GLN A 68 11.97 9.69 0.80
C GLN A 68 11.35 9.45 -0.57
N ARG A 69 11.55 10.38 -1.51
CA ARG A 69 11.07 10.27 -2.89
C ARG A 69 12.18 10.59 -3.87
N ASN A 70 12.23 9.88 -4.98
CA ASN A 70 13.09 10.21 -6.11
C ASN A 70 12.42 9.84 -7.44
N THR A 71 12.81 10.50 -8.53
CA THR A 71 12.35 10.17 -9.88
C THR A 71 13.54 9.95 -10.80
N ILE A 72 13.52 8.84 -11.54
CA ILE A 72 14.51 8.50 -12.56
C ILE A 72 13.81 8.46 -13.92
N GLU A 73 14.43 9.06 -14.94
CA GLU A 73 13.98 8.87 -16.31
C GLU A 73 14.40 7.48 -16.83
N LEU A 74 13.44 6.70 -17.33
CA LEU A 74 13.72 5.37 -17.89
C LEU A 74 14.02 5.43 -19.38
N ASN A 75 13.22 6.22 -20.11
CA ASN A 75 13.39 6.55 -21.52
C ASN A 75 12.52 7.78 -21.86
N LYS A 76 12.30 8.05 -23.15
CA LYS A 76 11.41 9.14 -23.60
C LYS A 76 9.95 8.97 -23.15
N ASP A 77 9.48 7.74 -22.96
CA ASP A 77 8.07 7.42 -22.73
C ASP A 77 7.74 7.17 -21.25
N PHE A 78 8.72 6.82 -20.42
CA PHE A 78 8.48 6.39 -19.03
C PHE A 78 9.46 6.99 -18.03
N LEU A 79 8.95 7.15 -16.81
CA LEU A 79 9.68 7.53 -15.61
C LEU A 79 9.48 6.44 -14.54
N MET A 80 10.44 6.32 -13.63
CA MET A 80 10.29 5.60 -12.35
C MET A 80 10.18 6.61 -11.23
N VAL A 81 9.07 6.61 -10.51
CA VAL A 81 8.86 7.39 -9.29
C VAL A 81 8.98 6.44 -8.10
N ALA A 82 10.09 6.55 -7.37
CA ALA A 82 10.39 5.74 -6.20
C ALA A 82 9.98 6.47 -4.92
N GLU A 83 9.32 5.77 -4.00
CA GLU A 83 8.94 6.27 -2.68
C GLU A 83 9.31 5.24 -1.62
N LEU A 84 10.13 5.63 -0.63
CA LEU A 84 10.34 4.89 0.60
C LEU A 84 9.51 5.57 1.70
N ARG A 85 8.61 4.82 2.32
CA ARG A 85 7.83 5.29 3.46
C ARG A 85 7.62 4.20 4.50
N PRO A 86 7.41 4.55 5.77
CA PRO A 86 6.88 3.62 6.77
C PRO A 86 5.55 3.03 6.31
N GLU A 87 5.25 1.84 6.78
CA GLU A 87 3.90 1.31 6.69
C GLU A 87 2.98 2.03 7.70
N ASP A 88 1.85 2.55 7.24
CA ASP A 88 0.87 3.21 8.11
C ASP A 88 0.19 2.17 9.01
N THR A 89 0.26 2.35 10.33
CA THR A 89 -0.39 1.45 11.31
C THR A 89 -1.87 1.79 11.57
N THR A 90 -2.55 2.47 10.64
CA THR A 90 -3.95 2.87 10.83
C THR A 90 -4.83 2.66 9.60
N SER A 91 -5.67 1.63 9.64
CA SER A 91 -7.04 1.72 9.14
C SER A 91 -8.02 1.48 10.29
N PRO A 92 -8.54 2.53 10.94
CA PRO A 92 -9.69 2.41 11.83
C PRO A 92 -10.95 2.37 10.96
N SER A 93 -11.38 1.17 10.56
CA SER A 93 -12.79 0.98 10.24
C SER A 93 -13.57 0.99 11.55
N SER A 94 -14.17 2.14 11.84
CA SER A 94 -15.23 2.40 12.83
C SER A 94 -14.92 2.21 14.33
N LEU A 95 -15.11 3.31 15.05
CA LEU A 95 -15.36 3.35 16.50
C LEU A 95 -16.55 2.43 16.85
N LYS A 96 -16.30 1.34 17.59
CA LYS A 96 -17.07 0.96 18.79
C LYS A 96 -16.51 -0.29 19.46
N ASP A 97 -16.48 -0.17 20.78
CA ASP A 97 -16.50 -1.21 21.80
C ASP A 97 -15.17 -1.68 22.44
N GLY A 98 -15.23 -1.74 23.77
CA GLY A 98 -14.11 -1.71 24.71
C GLY A 98 -13.41 -3.05 24.94
N SER A 99 -12.85 -3.64 23.88
CA SER A 99 -11.83 -4.69 24.00
C SER A 99 -10.64 -4.30 23.12
N ARG A 100 -9.81 -3.38 23.61
CA ARG A 100 -8.65 -2.84 22.87
C ARG A 100 -7.36 -3.27 23.55
N ALA A 101 -6.80 -4.38 23.07
CA ALA A 101 -5.37 -4.71 23.26
C ALA A 101 -4.79 -5.66 22.19
N GLU A 102 -5.55 -6.12 21.19
CA GLU A 102 -5.17 -7.30 20.38
C GLU A 102 -5.07 -7.06 18.86
N SER A 103 -5.05 -5.81 18.37
CA SER A 103 -5.23 -5.55 16.93
C SER A 103 -3.99 -5.04 16.17
N ASP A 104 -2.77 -5.31 16.63
CA ASP A 104 -1.55 -4.83 15.93
C ASP A 104 -0.37 -5.83 15.96
N THR A 105 -0.62 -7.10 16.28
CA THR A 105 0.39 -8.16 16.25
C THR A 105 0.33 -8.96 14.95
N ALA A 106 1.47 -9.13 14.27
CA ALA A 106 1.61 -10.19 13.27
C ALA A 106 1.94 -11.49 14.02
N ALA A 107 1.05 -12.48 13.95
CA ALA A 107 1.31 -13.80 14.52
C ALA A 107 2.62 -14.36 13.97
N LEU A 108 3.54 -14.76 14.85
CA LEU A 108 4.82 -15.33 14.43
C LEU A 108 4.56 -16.67 13.71
N GLY A 109 5.32 -17.02 12.67
CA GLY A 109 5.12 -18.28 11.94
C GLY A 109 5.43 -19.51 12.80
N ASN A 110 4.74 -20.64 12.58
CA ASN A 110 5.10 -21.92 13.20
C ASN A 110 6.51 -22.37 12.79
N ASN A 111 7.15 -23.19 13.63
CA ASN A 111 8.49 -23.77 13.41
C ASN A 111 9.66 -22.77 13.44
N ILE A 112 9.41 -21.52 13.82
CA ILE A 112 10.48 -20.54 14.05
C ILE A 112 11.22 -20.90 15.35
N GLN A 113 12.55 -20.94 15.30
CA GLN A 113 13.38 -21.20 16.46
C GLN A 113 13.61 -19.93 17.28
N TYR A 114 13.65 -20.09 18.60
CA TYR A 114 14.01 -19.05 19.55
C TYR A 114 14.76 -19.64 20.75
N ARG A 115 15.66 -18.86 21.34
CA ARG A 115 16.42 -19.25 22.53
C ARG A 115 15.94 -18.45 23.71
N VAL A 116 15.68 -19.11 24.83
CA VAL A 116 15.46 -18.49 26.14
C VAL A 116 16.71 -18.70 26.99
N LEU A 117 17.26 -17.61 27.52
CA LEU A 117 18.39 -17.61 28.45
C LEU A 117 17.92 -17.07 29.80
N VAL A 118 18.37 -17.70 30.87
CA VAL A 118 18.01 -17.35 32.24
C VAL A 118 19.25 -16.88 32.98
N TYR A 119 19.14 -15.73 33.63
CA TYR A 119 20.16 -15.17 34.51
C TYR A 119 19.57 -14.94 35.90
N ASP A 120 20.39 -15.11 36.93
CA ASP A 120 19.98 -14.79 38.30
C ASP A 120 19.86 -13.28 38.53
N GLN A 121 19.51 -12.88 39.75
CA GLN A 121 19.37 -11.48 40.14
C GLN A 121 20.68 -10.68 40.04
N ALA A 122 21.83 -11.34 40.19
CA ALA A 122 23.15 -10.72 40.04
C ALA A 122 23.59 -10.65 38.56
N GLY A 123 22.82 -11.25 37.64
CA GLY A 123 23.11 -11.32 36.22
C GLY A 123 24.04 -12.48 35.84
N ALA A 124 24.31 -13.43 36.73
CA ALA A 124 25.08 -14.63 36.39
C ALA A 124 24.21 -15.62 35.58
N PHE A 125 24.82 -16.29 34.62
CA PHE A 125 24.12 -17.25 33.77
C PHE A 125 23.69 -18.50 34.55
N VAL A 126 22.43 -18.90 34.37
CA VAL A 126 21.83 -20.07 35.03
C VAL A 126 21.66 -21.21 34.03
N THR A 127 20.91 -20.97 32.95
CA THR A 127 20.60 -22.00 31.96
C THR A 127 20.09 -21.38 30.65
N GLU A 128 20.06 -22.16 29.57
CA GLU A 128 19.41 -21.81 28.31
C GLU A 128 18.61 -22.98 27.73
N ARG A 129 17.57 -22.67 26.95
CA ARG A 129 16.74 -23.64 26.22
C ARG A 129 16.45 -23.10 24.82
N ASP A 130 16.59 -23.98 23.84
CA ASP A 130 16.16 -23.71 22.46
C ASP A 130 14.76 -24.29 22.26
N TYR A 131 13.87 -23.44 21.78
CA TYR A 131 12.48 -23.74 21.53
C TYR A 131 12.15 -23.61 20.05
N VAL A 132 11.11 -24.33 19.64
CA VAL A 132 10.52 -24.25 18.31
C VAL A 132 9.08 -23.81 18.47
N ARG A 133 8.68 -22.72 17.81
CA ARG A 133 7.33 -22.17 17.95
C ARG A 133 6.26 -23.18 17.54
N GLY A 134 5.30 -23.43 18.43
CA GLY A 134 4.22 -24.41 18.28
C GLY A 134 4.61 -25.82 18.73
N GLN A 135 5.82 -26.00 19.26
CA GLN A 135 6.34 -27.27 19.77
C GLN A 135 6.99 -27.10 21.16
N GLU A 136 6.62 -26.06 21.90
CA GLU A 136 7.22 -25.69 23.19
C GLU A 136 7.15 -26.82 24.22
N ALA A 137 6.06 -27.59 24.21
CA ALA A 137 5.86 -28.72 25.10
C ALA A 137 6.83 -29.90 24.84
N SER A 138 7.55 -29.89 23.71
CA SER A 138 8.56 -30.90 23.36
C SER A 138 9.98 -30.50 23.79
N THR A 139 10.19 -29.25 24.21
CA THR A 139 11.46 -28.80 24.81
C THR A 139 11.55 -29.30 26.26
N GLU A 140 12.78 -29.60 26.71
CA GLU A 140 13.05 -29.99 28.10
C GLU A 140 12.45 -28.98 29.09
N THR A 141 11.77 -29.48 30.12
CA THR A 141 11.10 -28.65 31.13
C THR A 141 12.09 -27.73 31.85
N LEU A 142 11.67 -26.49 32.06
CA LEU A 142 12.47 -25.46 32.73
C LEU A 142 12.01 -25.31 34.18
N PHE A 143 12.78 -25.88 35.11
CA PHE A 143 12.60 -25.72 36.56
C PHE A 143 13.62 -24.74 37.11
N LEU A 144 13.18 -23.83 37.98
CA LEU A 144 14.02 -22.83 38.66
C LEU A 144 13.70 -22.79 40.16
N GLU A 145 14.62 -22.26 40.97
CA GLU A 145 14.48 -22.24 42.43
C GLU A 145 13.33 -21.32 42.87
N ASN A 146 12.53 -21.80 43.82
CA ASN A 146 11.43 -21.04 44.41
C ASN A 146 11.93 -19.82 45.18
N GLY A 147 11.21 -18.69 45.07
CA GLY A 147 11.53 -17.44 45.75
C GLY A 147 12.65 -16.63 45.08
N THR A 148 13.34 -17.19 44.09
CA THR A 148 14.43 -16.50 43.38
C THR A 148 13.91 -15.68 42.21
N THR A 149 14.44 -14.46 42.05
CA THR A 149 14.13 -13.58 40.91
C THR A 149 15.14 -13.78 39.80
N TYR A 150 14.65 -14.02 38.58
CA TYR A 150 15.47 -14.24 37.39
C TYR A 150 15.15 -13.24 36.29
N SER A 151 16.15 -12.98 35.44
CA SER A 151 15.99 -12.30 34.16
C SER A 151 15.91 -13.34 33.04
N PHE A 152 14.82 -13.32 32.30
CA PHE A 152 14.59 -14.14 31.12
C PHE A 152 14.85 -13.29 29.89
N VAL A 153 15.78 -13.73 29.04
CA VAL A 153 16.05 -13.12 27.73
C VAL A 153 15.64 -14.11 26.65
N ALA A 154 14.73 -13.71 25.78
CA ALA A 154 14.37 -14.49 24.61
C ALA A 154 14.86 -13.80 23.33
N ILE A 155 15.39 -14.58 22.39
CA ILE A 155 15.86 -14.09 21.10
C ILE A 155 15.43 -15.02 19.96
N SER A 156 15.03 -14.42 18.84
CA SER A 156 14.80 -15.14 17.59
C SER A 156 15.42 -14.40 16.41
N LEU A 157 15.87 -15.17 15.41
CA LEU A 157 16.36 -14.67 14.12
C LEU A 157 15.29 -14.80 13.02
N GLY A 158 14.07 -15.26 13.36
CA GLY A 158 13.02 -15.53 12.39
C GLY A 158 13.35 -16.68 11.44
N LEU A 159 14.17 -17.64 11.88
CA LEU A 159 14.62 -18.78 11.09
C LEU A 159 14.05 -20.09 11.63
N THR A 160 13.94 -21.10 10.77
CA THR A 160 13.61 -22.48 11.15
C THR A 160 14.86 -23.29 11.51
N SER A 161 16.05 -22.75 11.24
CA SER A 161 17.34 -23.33 11.60
C SER A 161 17.74 -22.99 13.05
N ALA A 162 18.69 -23.76 13.57
CA ALA A 162 19.27 -23.54 14.90
C ALA A 162 19.85 -22.13 15.06
N ILE A 163 19.69 -21.56 16.26
CA ILE A 163 20.28 -20.28 16.62
C ILE A 163 21.77 -20.50 16.96
N PRO A 164 22.69 -19.67 16.44
CA PRO A 164 24.11 -19.75 16.75
C PRO A 164 24.38 -19.77 18.27
N ALA A 165 25.47 -20.40 18.69
CA ALA A 165 25.80 -20.55 20.10
C ALA A 165 25.99 -19.18 20.79
N THR A 166 25.57 -19.11 22.05
CA THR A 166 25.78 -17.93 22.90
C THR A 166 27.22 -17.89 23.41
N THR A 167 27.87 -16.73 23.31
CA THR A 167 29.22 -16.47 23.82
C THR A 167 29.20 -15.44 24.96
N PRO A 168 30.14 -15.46 25.92
CA PRO A 168 31.19 -16.47 26.09
C PRO A 168 30.63 -17.81 26.59
N ALA A 169 31.52 -18.78 26.82
CA ALA A 169 31.16 -20.08 27.38
C ALA A 169 30.44 -19.93 28.71
N ALA A 170 29.49 -20.83 28.98
CA ALA A 170 28.54 -20.76 30.10
C ALA A 170 29.18 -20.40 31.46
N ALA A 171 30.36 -20.93 31.76
CA ALA A 171 31.07 -20.71 33.04
C ALA A 171 31.46 -19.25 33.33
N THR A 172 31.53 -18.40 32.31
CA THR A 172 31.94 -16.97 32.42
C THR A 172 30.85 -16.02 31.94
N ARG A 173 29.68 -16.57 31.61
CA ARG A 173 28.60 -15.87 30.97
C ARG A 173 27.79 -15.09 32.00
N THR A 174 27.47 -13.85 31.66
CA THR A 174 26.65 -12.92 32.45
C THR A 174 25.71 -12.17 31.51
N LEU A 175 24.61 -11.61 32.04
CA LEU A 175 23.65 -10.84 31.25
C LEU A 175 24.33 -9.70 30.47
N THR A 176 25.37 -9.09 31.05
CA THR A 176 26.10 -7.95 30.47
C THR A 176 27.12 -8.32 29.40
N ASN A 177 27.61 -9.58 29.35
CA ASN A 177 28.63 -10.01 28.39
C ASN A 177 28.13 -11.07 27.38
N SER A 178 26.90 -11.54 27.55
CA SER A 178 26.26 -12.51 26.67
C SER A 178 25.98 -11.94 25.29
N GLN A 179 26.45 -12.65 24.26
CA GLN A 179 26.33 -12.28 22.86
C GLN A 179 26.00 -13.48 21.98
N ILE A 180 25.40 -13.21 20.81
CA ILE A 180 25.23 -14.18 19.72
C ILE A 180 25.85 -13.60 18.46
N VAL A 181 26.81 -14.32 17.87
CA VAL A 181 27.40 -13.96 16.58
C VAL A 181 26.62 -14.65 15.48
N VAL A 182 26.05 -13.86 14.57
CA VAL A 182 25.18 -14.34 13.49
C VAL A 182 25.90 -14.20 12.17
N THR A 183 25.99 -15.30 11.43
CA THR A 183 26.36 -15.32 10.02
C THR A 183 25.11 -15.14 9.17
N GLY A 184 25.10 -14.14 8.29
CA GLY A 184 23.95 -13.70 7.49
C GLY A 184 23.26 -12.47 8.09
N GLY A 185 23.35 -11.32 7.41
CA GLY A 185 22.76 -10.06 7.88
C GLY A 185 21.25 -9.90 7.62
N ILE A 186 20.69 -10.72 6.72
CA ILE A 186 19.30 -10.59 6.23
C ILE A 186 18.26 -11.28 7.10
N SER A 187 18.67 -11.97 8.16
CA SER A 187 17.77 -12.58 9.15
C SER A 187 16.97 -11.53 9.91
N ALA A 188 15.88 -11.90 10.57
CA ALA A 188 15.28 -10.99 11.54
C ALA A 188 16.20 -10.83 12.77
N LEU A 189 15.90 -9.84 13.60
CA LEU A 189 16.37 -9.81 14.98
C LEU A 189 15.18 -9.44 15.86
N MET A 190 14.74 -10.39 16.65
CA MET A 190 13.59 -10.29 17.53
C MET A 190 14.05 -10.52 18.97
N TYR A 191 13.65 -9.64 19.87
CA TYR A 191 14.11 -9.65 21.26
C TYR A 191 12.97 -9.48 22.24
N TYR A 192 13.06 -10.16 23.38
CA TYR A 192 12.19 -9.99 24.53
C TYR A 192 12.98 -10.17 25.83
N GLN A 193 12.62 -9.41 26.86
CA GLN A 193 13.19 -9.56 28.18
C GLN A 193 12.12 -9.35 29.26
N GLN A 194 12.13 -10.20 30.28
CA GLN A 194 11.25 -10.09 31.44
C GLN A 194 12.00 -10.51 32.70
N THR A 195 11.77 -9.81 33.81
CA THR A 195 12.17 -10.27 35.14
C THR A 195 10.98 -10.90 35.85
N MET A 196 11.18 -12.04 36.51
CA MET A 196 10.12 -12.75 37.24
C MET A 196 10.68 -13.44 38.48
N THR A 197 9.96 -13.33 39.60
CA THR A 197 10.20 -14.14 40.80
C THR A 197 9.47 -15.46 40.67
N VAL A 198 10.19 -16.57 40.81
CA VAL A 198 9.65 -17.91 40.62
C VAL A 198 8.91 -18.37 41.88
N SER A 199 7.72 -18.94 41.69
CA SER A 199 6.89 -19.52 42.74
C SER A 199 6.66 -21.01 42.48
N ASP A 200 6.77 -21.84 43.51
CA ASP A 200 6.34 -23.25 43.47
C ASP A 200 4.84 -23.44 43.73
N ASN A 201 4.14 -22.37 44.12
CA ASN A 201 2.71 -22.37 44.46
C ASN A 201 1.84 -21.60 43.44
N ALA A 202 2.42 -21.12 42.34
CA ALA A 202 1.71 -20.41 41.28
C ALA A 202 2.25 -20.80 39.88
N ILE A 203 1.48 -20.49 38.85
CA ILE A 203 1.91 -20.69 37.46
C ILE A 203 2.88 -19.55 37.09
N ASN A 204 4.14 -19.90 36.80
CA ASN A 204 5.13 -18.95 36.30
C ASN A 204 5.03 -18.87 34.76
N ARG A 205 4.29 -17.89 34.24
CA ARG A 205 4.13 -17.70 32.78
C ARG A 205 5.20 -16.78 32.23
N LEU A 206 5.92 -17.27 31.22
CA LEU A 206 6.81 -16.48 30.38
C LEU A 206 6.12 -16.33 29.01
N ASP A 207 5.26 -15.32 28.90
CA ASP A 207 4.49 -15.01 27.69
C ASP A 207 5.29 -14.00 26.83
N ILE A 208 5.96 -14.53 25.82
CA ILE A 208 6.92 -13.78 24.99
C ILE A 208 6.20 -13.09 23.84
N ILE A 209 6.37 -11.77 23.76
CA ILE A 209 5.99 -10.95 22.61
C ILE A 209 7.27 -10.32 22.05
N PHE A 210 7.73 -10.83 20.92
CA PHE A 210 8.99 -10.37 20.35
C PHE A 210 8.89 -8.95 19.80
N LYS A 211 9.93 -8.14 20.03
CA LYS A 211 10.09 -6.85 19.35
C LYS A 211 11.14 -6.93 18.26
N HIS A 212 10.81 -6.47 17.06
CA HIS A 212 11.77 -6.35 15.97
C HIS A 212 12.81 -5.26 16.28
N ARG A 213 14.09 -5.57 16.06
CA ARG A 213 15.22 -4.66 16.29
C ARG A 213 15.89 -4.18 15.00
N LYS A 214 15.44 -4.65 13.84
CA LYS A 214 15.92 -4.24 12.51
C LYS A 214 14.79 -3.69 11.65
N PRO A 215 15.05 -2.68 10.80
CA PRO A 215 14.11 -2.27 9.78
C PRO A 215 13.86 -3.39 8.77
N LEU A 216 12.62 -3.49 8.29
CA LEU A 216 12.22 -4.39 7.21
C LEU A 216 11.70 -3.56 6.04
N ILE A 217 12.17 -3.83 4.82
CA ILE A 217 11.73 -3.11 3.61
C ILE A 217 11.02 -4.07 2.64
N ALA A 218 9.71 -3.94 2.47
CA ALA A 218 9.02 -4.52 1.33
C ALA A 218 9.25 -3.66 0.09
N VAL A 219 9.58 -4.29 -1.05
CA VAL A 219 9.82 -3.60 -2.32
C VAL A 219 8.74 -4.01 -3.31
N THR A 220 7.99 -3.03 -3.82
CA THR A 220 6.92 -3.23 -4.80
C THR A 220 7.24 -2.48 -6.08
N ILE A 221 7.10 -3.14 -7.22
CA ILE A 221 7.11 -2.50 -8.55
C ILE A 221 5.68 -2.42 -9.04
N ASN A 222 5.26 -1.22 -9.45
CA ASN A 222 3.93 -0.96 -9.96
C ASN A 222 4.01 -0.33 -11.36
N SER A 223 3.61 -1.09 -12.38
CA SER A 223 3.52 -0.66 -13.79
C SER A 223 2.07 -0.51 -14.27
N GLN A 224 1.08 -0.46 -13.39
CA GLN A 224 -0.33 -0.42 -13.78
C GLN A 224 -0.66 0.73 -14.76
N GLN A 225 -0.01 1.90 -14.61
CA GLN A 225 -0.20 3.04 -15.49
C GLN A 225 0.39 2.87 -16.90
N THR A 226 1.29 1.91 -17.10
CA THR A 226 1.85 1.59 -18.42
C THR A 226 0.98 0.63 -19.20
N GLY A 227 0.11 -0.13 -18.52
CA GLY A 227 -0.63 -1.24 -19.10
C GLY A 227 0.18 -2.53 -19.29
N TYR A 228 1.50 -2.50 -19.08
CA TYR A 228 2.38 -3.64 -19.28
C TYR A 228 2.64 -4.43 -17.99
N ASN A 229 2.74 -5.75 -18.11
CA ASN A 229 3.19 -6.62 -17.03
C ASN A 229 4.71 -6.54 -16.86
N VAL A 230 5.16 -6.67 -15.61
CA VAL A 230 6.58 -6.90 -15.28
C VAL A 230 6.87 -8.38 -15.42
N THR A 231 7.82 -8.75 -16.29
CA THR A 231 8.13 -10.16 -16.61
C THR A 231 9.47 -10.62 -16.04
N ALA A 232 10.33 -9.70 -15.62
CA ALA A 232 11.54 -10.00 -14.86
C ALA A 232 11.93 -8.77 -14.01
N ALA A 233 12.45 -8.99 -12.81
CA ALA A 233 13.04 -7.93 -12.00
C ALA A 233 14.05 -8.50 -11.00
N SER A 234 15.10 -7.74 -10.72
CA SER A 234 16.03 -8.01 -9.61
C SER A 234 16.52 -6.70 -9.01
N GLY A 235 16.67 -6.65 -7.70
CA GLY A 235 17.23 -5.51 -6.99
C GLY A 235 18.30 -5.93 -5.99
N LEU A 236 18.92 -4.96 -5.35
CA LEU A 236 19.85 -5.18 -4.26
C LEU A 236 19.92 -3.98 -3.31
N PHE A 237 20.27 -4.26 -2.06
CA PHE A 237 20.72 -3.29 -1.07
C PHE A 237 22.23 -3.37 -0.89
N ALA A 238 22.94 -2.25 -0.99
CA ALA A 238 24.40 -2.21 -0.80
C ALA A 238 24.90 -0.86 -0.28
N PRO A 239 25.96 -0.84 0.56
CA PRO A 239 26.59 -2.00 1.18
C PRO A 239 25.68 -2.63 2.27
N HIS A 240 25.82 -3.93 2.48
CA HIS A 240 25.15 -4.68 3.53
C HIS A 240 26.12 -5.69 4.16
N ASN A 241 26.34 -5.60 5.47
CA ASN A 241 27.23 -6.52 6.17
C ASN A 241 26.55 -7.89 6.34
N ASN A 242 27.23 -8.95 5.95
CA ASN A 242 26.71 -10.32 6.06
C ASN A 242 26.85 -10.95 7.46
N GLY A 243 26.97 -10.14 8.51
CA GLY A 243 27.01 -10.62 9.87
C GLY A 243 26.57 -9.56 10.86
N MET A 244 26.16 -10.01 12.04
CA MET A 244 25.92 -9.13 13.18
C MET A 244 26.31 -9.81 14.48
N THR A 245 26.73 -9.04 15.46
CA THR A 245 26.89 -9.48 16.85
C THR A 245 25.76 -8.89 17.66
N VAL A 246 24.92 -9.74 18.24
CA VAL A 246 23.78 -9.33 19.07
C VAL A 246 24.19 -9.32 20.52
N ASN A 247 23.91 -8.23 21.24
CA ASN A 247 24.07 -8.13 22.69
C ASN A 247 22.78 -8.56 23.38
N LEU A 248 22.86 -9.55 24.26
CA LEU A 248 21.67 -10.10 24.92
C LEU A 248 21.18 -9.25 26.10
N THR A 249 21.97 -8.26 26.54
CA THR A 249 21.60 -7.32 27.59
C THR A 249 20.37 -6.49 27.22
N ASP A 250 20.23 -6.08 25.96
CA ASP A 250 19.16 -5.18 25.49
C ASP A 250 18.60 -5.54 24.10
N GLY A 251 19.19 -6.51 23.42
CA GLY A 251 18.84 -6.88 22.05
C GLY A 251 19.39 -5.92 20.98
N SER A 252 20.32 -5.03 21.35
CA SER A 252 21.09 -4.24 20.39
C SER A 252 22.01 -5.14 19.57
N HIS A 253 22.50 -4.64 18.42
CA HIS A 253 23.45 -5.37 17.60
C HIS A 253 24.48 -4.44 16.98
N THR A 254 25.65 -4.98 16.64
CA THR A 254 26.67 -4.32 15.83
C THR A 254 26.88 -5.10 14.54
N GLN A 255 27.13 -4.40 13.43
CA GLN A 255 27.49 -5.05 12.17
C GLN A 255 28.82 -5.80 12.29
N SER A 256 28.93 -6.96 11.64
CA SER A 256 30.16 -7.74 11.54
C SER A 256 30.27 -8.42 10.16
N GLY A 257 31.36 -9.14 9.90
CA GLY A 257 31.58 -9.78 8.60
C GLY A 257 31.94 -8.81 7.48
N THR A 258 31.71 -9.22 6.23
CA THR A 258 32.12 -8.49 5.02
C THR A 258 30.94 -7.73 4.42
N ALA A 259 31.19 -6.50 3.97
CA ALA A 259 30.23 -5.73 3.20
C ALA A 259 30.00 -6.36 1.82
N GLN A 260 28.77 -6.71 1.51
CA GLN A 260 28.35 -7.27 0.23
C GLN A 260 26.92 -6.81 -0.13
N PRO A 261 26.45 -7.02 -1.37
CA PRO A 261 25.05 -6.77 -1.71
C PRO A 261 24.11 -7.78 -1.06
N ALA A 262 22.97 -7.31 -0.54
CA ALA A 262 21.82 -8.14 -0.19
C ALA A 262 20.81 -8.13 -1.34
N ALA A 263 20.55 -9.30 -1.94
CA ALA A 263 19.66 -9.41 -3.09
C ALA A 263 18.18 -9.16 -2.73
N VAL A 264 17.47 -8.49 -3.64
CA VAL A 264 16.01 -8.32 -3.63
C VAL A 264 15.44 -9.08 -4.81
N GLU A 265 14.90 -10.26 -4.51
CA GLU A 265 14.36 -11.19 -5.49
C GLU A 265 12.86 -10.98 -5.76
N PHE A 266 12.46 -11.04 -7.03
CA PHE A 266 11.07 -11.02 -7.48
C PHE A 266 10.74 -12.34 -8.18
N ASN A 267 10.43 -13.38 -7.39
CA ASN A 267 10.19 -14.73 -7.94
C ASN A 267 8.75 -14.91 -8.48
N THR A 268 7.87 -13.94 -8.26
CA THR A 268 6.50 -13.91 -8.80
C THR A 268 6.36 -12.73 -9.77
N VAL A 269 6.33 -13.04 -11.07
CA VAL A 269 6.26 -12.07 -12.18
C VAL A 269 5.08 -12.38 -13.10
N GLY A 270 4.85 -11.54 -14.11
CA GLY A 270 3.72 -11.67 -15.05
C GLY A 270 2.51 -10.83 -14.69
N SER A 271 2.64 -9.91 -13.73
CA SER A 271 1.60 -8.98 -13.27
C SER A 271 2.08 -7.53 -13.42
N GLN A 272 1.14 -6.58 -13.45
CA GLN A 272 1.44 -5.14 -13.42
C GLN A 272 1.90 -4.66 -12.03
N ILE A 273 1.63 -5.44 -10.99
CA ILE A 273 2.11 -5.18 -9.64
C ILE A 273 2.80 -6.44 -9.15
N ILE A 274 4.07 -6.30 -8.77
CA ILE A 274 4.86 -7.38 -8.18
C ILE A 274 5.54 -6.89 -6.91
N THR A 275 5.69 -7.77 -5.94
CA THR A 275 6.40 -7.51 -4.68
C THR A 275 7.52 -8.54 -4.54
N ASN A 276 8.62 -8.13 -3.94
CA ASN A 276 9.75 -9.02 -3.71
C ASN A 276 9.36 -10.21 -2.80
N THR A 277 10.02 -11.35 -2.99
CA THR A 277 9.79 -12.59 -2.21
C THR A 277 10.85 -12.84 -1.14
N SER A 278 11.90 -12.02 -1.15
CA SER A 278 13.06 -12.07 -0.24
C SER A 278 12.79 -11.35 1.08
N ASN A 279 13.49 -11.76 2.15
CA ASN A 279 13.50 -11.02 3.41
C ASN A 279 14.56 -9.92 3.35
N ASN A 280 14.11 -8.67 3.48
CA ASN A 280 14.97 -7.50 3.33
C ASN A 280 15.14 -6.77 4.67
N TYR A 281 15.69 -7.47 5.67
CA TYR A 281 16.12 -6.80 6.90
C TYR A 281 17.39 -6.02 6.61
N ILE A 282 17.37 -4.70 6.85
CA ILE A 282 18.58 -3.89 6.72
C ILE A 282 19.39 -4.08 8.00
N ASN A 283 20.58 -4.65 7.84
CA ASN A 283 21.53 -4.85 8.92
C ASN A 283 22.31 -3.56 9.13
N SER A 284 21.68 -2.53 9.69
CA SER A 284 22.30 -1.24 9.98
C SER A 284 21.65 -0.59 11.20
N VAL A 285 22.50 -0.09 12.12
CA VAL A 285 22.07 0.64 13.32
C VAL A 285 21.86 2.13 13.06
N SER A 286 22.46 2.66 11.99
CA SER A 286 22.28 4.02 11.49
C SER A 286 22.57 4.03 9.99
N ASN A 287 21.56 4.28 9.15
CA ASN A 287 21.73 4.16 7.71
C ASN A 287 22.16 5.49 7.08
N SER A 288 23.47 5.64 6.85
CA SER A 288 24.03 6.77 6.09
C SER A 288 24.57 6.36 4.71
N ALA A 289 24.57 5.07 4.37
CA ALA A 289 25.27 4.57 3.18
C ALA A 289 24.53 3.48 2.37
N THR A 290 23.55 2.76 2.92
CA THR A 290 22.89 1.69 2.18
C THR A 290 21.98 2.28 1.10
N SER A 291 22.29 1.95 -0.15
CA SER A 291 21.51 2.26 -1.34
C SER A 291 20.51 1.15 -1.66
N PHE A 292 19.51 1.49 -2.47
CA PHE A 292 18.73 0.50 -3.22
C PHE A 292 18.99 0.68 -4.72
N THR A 293 19.36 -0.41 -5.38
CA THR A 293 19.51 -0.46 -6.84
C THR A 293 18.57 -1.52 -7.41
N LEU A 294 17.75 -1.14 -8.39
CA LEU A 294 17.06 -2.09 -9.25
C LEU A 294 18.03 -2.51 -10.36
N ASN A 295 18.65 -3.67 -10.14
CA ASN A 295 19.69 -4.22 -11.00
C ASN A 295 19.17 -4.55 -12.40
N SER A 296 17.97 -5.12 -12.50
CA SER A 296 17.29 -5.35 -13.79
C SER A 296 15.78 -5.24 -13.66
N ILE A 297 15.14 -4.85 -14.76
CA ILE A 297 13.69 -4.91 -14.91
C ILE A 297 13.30 -5.09 -16.38
N THR A 298 12.33 -5.97 -16.63
CA THR A 298 11.67 -6.15 -17.92
C THR A 298 10.18 -5.85 -17.79
N ILE A 299 9.69 -4.87 -18.55
CA ILE A 299 8.28 -4.45 -18.54
C ILE A 299 7.83 -4.23 -19.99
N GLY A 300 6.89 -5.05 -20.46
CA GLY A 300 6.51 -5.02 -21.87
C GLY A 300 7.74 -5.15 -22.79
N PRO A 301 7.99 -4.21 -23.72
CA PRO A 301 9.16 -4.24 -24.60
C PRO A 301 10.45 -3.71 -23.95
N LEU A 302 10.39 -3.16 -22.74
CA LEU A 302 11.55 -2.51 -22.11
C LEU A 302 12.36 -3.52 -21.31
N THR A 303 13.69 -3.48 -21.45
CA THR A 303 14.65 -4.09 -20.54
C THR A 303 15.64 -3.03 -20.08
N LEU A 304 15.69 -2.78 -18.78
CA LEU A 304 16.51 -1.73 -18.15
C LEU A 304 17.34 -2.33 -17.02
N SER A 305 18.45 -1.67 -16.67
CA SER A 305 19.36 -2.12 -15.63
C SER A 305 19.98 -0.96 -14.84
N ASN A 306 20.52 -1.28 -13.67
CA ASN A 306 21.30 -0.37 -12.81
C ASN A 306 20.58 0.93 -12.42
N LEU A 307 19.28 0.86 -12.12
CA LEU A 307 18.48 2.03 -11.72
C LEU A 307 18.59 2.23 -10.20
N THR A 308 19.19 3.34 -9.77
CA THR A 308 19.50 3.60 -8.35
C THR A 308 18.67 4.78 -7.81
N PRO A 309 17.41 4.58 -7.41
CA PRO A 309 16.56 5.69 -6.94
C PRO A 309 17.02 6.26 -5.59
N PHE A 310 17.73 5.50 -4.76
CA PHE A 310 18.22 5.99 -3.48
C PHE A 310 19.66 5.54 -3.27
N THR A 311 20.57 6.50 -3.15
CA THR A 311 21.97 6.25 -2.76
C THR A 311 22.11 6.10 -1.24
N THR A 312 21.14 6.61 -0.48
CA THR A 312 21.06 6.48 0.98
C THR A 312 19.60 6.30 1.39
N LEU A 313 19.30 5.22 2.11
CA LEU A 313 17.97 4.96 2.68
C LEU A 313 17.90 5.48 4.11
N THR A 314 16.83 6.18 4.46
CA THR A 314 16.57 6.67 5.81
C THR A 314 15.58 5.73 6.48
N VAL A 315 16.07 4.85 7.34
CA VAL A 315 15.26 3.84 8.04
C VAL A 315 15.62 3.77 9.52
N ALA A 316 14.63 3.49 10.36
CA ALA A 316 14.76 3.36 11.80
C ALA A 316 14.65 1.89 12.27
N PRO A 317 15.40 1.48 13.31
CA PRO A 317 15.24 0.16 13.92
C PRO A 317 13.80 -0.15 14.31
N GLY A 318 13.37 -1.39 14.09
CA GLY A 318 12.05 -1.85 14.50
C GLY A 318 10.87 -1.22 13.73
N VAL A 319 11.10 -0.64 12.55
CA VAL A 319 10.02 -0.09 11.69
C VAL A 319 9.93 -0.85 10.37
N ARG A 320 8.71 -1.13 9.90
CA ARG A 320 8.45 -1.69 8.57
C ARG A 320 8.27 -0.57 7.55
N TYR A 321 8.90 -0.71 6.40
CA TYR A 321 8.85 0.26 5.29
C TYR A 321 8.34 -0.40 4.01
N ASN A 322 7.66 0.40 3.20
CA ASN A 322 7.34 0.12 1.82
C ASN A 322 8.21 0.98 0.91
N LEU A 323 8.98 0.34 0.04
CA LEU A 323 9.67 0.95 -1.09
C LEU A 323 8.88 0.65 -2.37
N ILE A 324 8.18 1.66 -2.89
CA ILE A 324 7.32 1.51 -4.05
C ILE A 324 7.97 2.18 -5.26
N LEU A 325 8.19 1.42 -6.32
CA LEU A 325 8.71 1.88 -7.61
C LEU A 325 7.55 1.95 -8.61
N ASN A 326 7.00 3.16 -8.81
CA ASN A 326 5.93 3.36 -9.78
C ASN A 326 6.52 3.68 -11.15
N ILE A 327 6.22 2.85 -12.14
CA ILE A 327 6.59 3.07 -13.54
C ILE A 327 5.42 3.77 -14.21
N VAL A 328 5.65 5.02 -14.62
CA VAL A 328 4.60 5.91 -15.10
C VAL A 328 4.95 6.47 -16.48
N PRO A 329 3.97 6.63 -17.39
CA PRO A 329 4.22 7.33 -18.65
C PRO A 329 4.67 8.79 -18.43
N ARG A 330 5.52 9.29 -19.31
CA ARG A 330 5.93 10.71 -19.37
C ARG A 330 4.76 11.55 -19.88
N ASP A 331 4.60 12.74 -19.33
CA ASP A 331 3.64 13.70 -19.85
C ASP A 331 4.21 14.35 -21.11
N GLU A 332 3.45 14.33 -22.21
CA GLU A 332 3.86 14.81 -23.53
C GLU A 332 2.68 15.28 -24.38
N TYR A 333 2.95 16.06 -25.43
CA TYR A 333 2.01 16.23 -26.53
C TYR A 333 2.15 15.07 -27.51
N LEU A 334 1.03 14.56 -28.00
CA LEU A 334 0.97 13.47 -28.96
C LEU A 334 -0.24 13.63 -29.89
N THR A 335 -0.34 12.76 -30.88
CA THR A 335 -1.56 12.57 -31.66
C THR A 335 -2.13 11.20 -31.33
N HIS A 336 -3.39 11.16 -30.89
CA HIS A 336 -4.12 9.92 -30.58
C HIS A 336 -5.32 9.83 -31.51
N GLU A 337 -5.41 8.79 -32.33
CA GLU A 337 -6.51 8.60 -33.28
C GLU A 337 -6.77 9.82 -34.17
N GLY A 338 -5.70 10.48 -34.63
CA GLY A 338 -5.77 11.69 -35.45
C GLY A 338 -6.16 12.98 -34.70
N VAL A 339 -6.31 12.93 -33.37
CA VAL A 339 -6.65 14.09 -32.54
C VAL A 339 -5.41 14.59 -31.77
N PRO A 340 -4.99 15.86 -31.95
CA PRO A 340 -3.97 16.49 -31.13
C PRO A 340 -4.33 16.41 -29.65
N SER A 341 -3.42 15.87 -28.85
CA SER A 341 -3.68 15.48 -27.47
C SER A 341 -2.48 15.76 -26.55
N ALA A 342 -2.75 15.83 -25.25
CA ALA A 342 -1.74 15.79 -24.20
C ALA A 342 -1.93 14.52 -23.38
N ARG A 343 -0.84 13.80 -23.10
CA ARG A 343 -0.82 12.81 -22.02
C ARG A 343 -0.45 13.53 -20.74
N ILE A 344 -1.34 13.52 -19.76
CA ILE A 344 -1.11 14.08 -18.43
C ILE A 344 -1.46 13.02 -17.41
N ASN A 345 -0.52 12.71 -16.53
CA ASN A 345 -0.68 11.71 -15.49
C ASN A 345 -1.12 10.34 -16.06
N GLY A 346 -0.52 9.93 -17.18
CA GLY A 346 -0.81 8.68 -17.87
C GLY A 346 -2.11 8.64 -18.68
N ARG A 347 -2.98 9.66 -18.57
CA ARG A 347 -4.25 9.75 -19.31
C ARG A 347 -4.15 10.72 -20.47
N ILE A 348 -4.74 10.37 -21.60
CA ILE A 348 -4.73 11.19 -22.82
C ILE A 348 -5.94 12.13 -22.78
N TRP A 349 -5.72 13.39 -23.12
CA TRP A 349 -6.72 14.46 -23.17
C TRP A 349 -6.63 15.18 -24.50
N ALA A 350 -7.78 15.38 -25.16
CA ALA A 350 -7.81 16.21 -26.37
C ALA A 350 -7.37 17.65 -26.06
N LEU A 351 -6.61 18.29 -26.95
CA LEU A 351 -6.12 19.66 -26.72
C LEU A 351 -7.21 20.73 -26.81
N HIS A 352 -8.38 20.41 -27.38
CA HIS A 352 -9.50 21.33 -27.54
C HIS A 352 -10.84 20.77 -27.04
N ASN A 353 -11.75 21.68 -26.68
CA ASN A 353 -13.14 21.31 -26.38
C ASN A 353 -13.84 20.87 -27.66
N MET A 354 -14.87 20.05 -27.53
CA MET A 354 -15.73 19.68 -28.66
C MET A 354 -16.26 20.92 -29.38
N GLY A 355 -16.19 20.93 -30.70
CA GLY A 355 -16.62 22.06 -31.55
C GLY A 355 -15.54 23.08 -31.89
N VAL A 356 -14.34 22.95 -31.33
CA VAL A 356 -13.19 23.81 -31.67
C VAL A 356 -12.33 23.15 -32.75
N THR A 357 -11.76 23.94 -33.66
CA THR A 357 -10.86 23.44 -34.70
C THR A 357 -9.52 23.00 -34.12
N ASN A 358 -9.10 21.76 -34.40
CA ASN A 358 -7.89 21.15 -33.84
C ASN A 358 -6.56 21.73 -34.36
N THR A 359 -6.58 22.64 -35.33
CA THR A 359 -5.39 23.33 -35.86
C THR A 359 -5.07 24.64 -35.15
N LEU A 360 -5.96 25.10 -34.26
CA LEU A 360 -5.70 26.27 -33.44
C LEU A 360 -4.60 25.96 -32.42
N ASP A 361 -3.81 26.98 -32.07
CA ASP A 361 -2.92 26.90 -30.91
C ASP A 361 -3.79 26.63 -29.66
N HIS A 362 -3.50 25.55 -28.95
CA HIS A 362 -4.25 25.14 -27.76
C HIS A 362 -3.84 25.90 -26.50
N ASN A 363 -2.77 26.69 -26.54
CA ASN A 363 -2.28 27.50 -25.43
C ASN A 363 -1.76 28.88 -25.88
N PRO A 364 -2.55 29.69 -26.61
CA PRO A 364 -2.09 31.00 -27.06
C PRO A 364 -2.08 31.98 -25.89
N THR A 365 -1.12 32.91 -25.90
CA THR A 365 -0.99 33.95 -24.87
C THR A 365 -2.24 34.80 -24.68
N THR A 366 -3.05 34.94 -25.72
CA THR A 366 -4.38 35.60 -25.69
C THR A 366 -5.46 34.58 -26.02
N ILE A 367 -6.41 34.39 -25.11
CA ILE A 367 -7.57 33.53 -25.32
C ILE A 367 -8.63 34.33 -26.10
N THR A 368 -9.19 33.70 -27.12
CA THR A 368 -10.22 34.29 -27.97
C THR A 368 -11.47 33.40 -28.02
N SER A 369 -12.54 33.93 -28.60
CA SER A 369 -13.78 33.18 -28.82
C SER A 369 -13.59 31.96 -29.71
N ALA A 370 -12.53 31.90 -30.55
CA ALA A 370 -12.25 30.74 -31.40
C ALA A 370 -11.91 29.47 -30.60
N LEU A 371 -11.42 29.62 -29.35
CA LEU A 371 -11.14 28.50 -28.45
C LEU A 371 -12.38 28.02 -27.67
N HIS A 372 -13.51 28.72 -27.81
CA HIS A 372 -14.74 28.38 -27.13
C HIS A 372 -15.50 27.31 -27.92
N GLY A 373 -15.82 26.21 -27.25
CA GLY A 373 -16.44 25.03 -27.85
C GLY A 373 -17.96 25.02 -27.76
N ASN A 374 -18.54 23.94 -28.24
CA ASN A 374 -19.98 23.69 -28.20
C ASN A 374 -20.46 23.36 -26.79
N TYR A 375 -21.71 23.72 -26.49
CA TYR A 375 -22.36 23.41 -25.22
C TYR A 375 -23.30 22.22 -25.37
N TYR A 376 -23.16 21.23 -24.49
CA TYR A 376 -23.98 20.01 -24.47
C TYR A 376 -24.68 19.89 -23.12
N GLN A 377 -25.98 19.56 -23.16
CA GLN A 377 -26.71 19.14 -21.95
C GLN A 377 -26.31 17.71 -21.57
N PHE A 378 -26.36 17.39 -20.28
CA PHE A 378 -25.97 16.07 -19.80
C PHE A 378 -26.71 14.95 -20.52
N GLY A 379 -25.99 13.90 -20.94
CA GLY A 379 -26.56 12.71 -21.56
C GLY A 379 -27.13 12.91 -22.98
N ARG A 380 -26.84 14.03 -23.64
CA ARG A 380 -27.30 14.35 -25.01
C ARG A 380 -26.13 14.43 -25.99
N ASN A 381 -26.40 14.11 -27.26
CA ASN A 381 -25.40 14.05 -28.32
C ASN A 381 -25.43 15.24 -29.31
N ILE A 382 -26.41 16.13 -29.17
CA ILE A 382 -26.55 17.33 -29.99
C ILE A 382 -26.28 18.55 -29.12
N ASN A 383 -25.53 19.52 -29.65
CA ASN A 383 -25.22 20.74 -28.94
C ASN A 383 -26.41 21.72 -28.96
N VAL A 384 -26.56 22.45 -27.85
CA VAL A 384 -27.62 23.46 -27.67
C VAL A 384 -27.13 24.88 -27.93
N ALA A 385 -25.83 25.07 -28.07
CA ALA A 385 -25.18 26.34 -28.40
C ALA A 385 -23.75 26.09 -28.92
N VAL A 386 -23.16 27.10 -29.57
CA VAL A 386 -21.74 27.14 -29.96
C VAL A 386 -20.99 28.17 -29.10
N GLY A 387 -19.66 28.21 -29.17
CA GLY A 387 -18.82 28.97 -28.24
C GLY A 387 -19.14 30.47 -28.09
N THR A 388 -19.66 31.10 -29.15
CA THR A 388 -20.01 32.53 -29.16
C THR A 388 -21.48 32.82 -28.87
N SER A 389 -22.35 31.81 -28.84
CA SER A 389 -23.79 32.00 -28.64
C SER A 389 -24.08 32.71 -27.32
N THR A 390 -25.09 33.57 -27.28
CA THR A 390 -25.63 34.14 -26.04
C THR A 390 -27.00 33.56 -25.68
N THR A 391 -27.62 32.82 -26.60
CA THR A 391 -28.87 32.08 -26.41
C THR A 391 -28.75 30.63 -26.87
N THR A 392 -29.63 29.76 -26.36
CA THR A 392 -29.70 28.37 -26.82
C THR A 392 -30.47 28.26 -28.14
N ASN A 393 -30.24 27.17 -28.87
CA ASN A 393 -30.96 26.81 -30.09
C ASN A 393 -32.15 25.88 -29.77
N SER A 394 -32.88 25.46 -30.80
CA SER A 394 -34.06 24.58 -30.70
C SER A 394 -33.77 23.18 -30.12
N ASN A 395 -32.51 22.79 -29.96
CA ASN A 395 -32.14 21.50 -29.39
C ASN A 395 -32.17 21.50 -27.85
N TYR A 396 -32.30 22.68 -27.22
CA TYR A 396 -32.45 22.75 -25.77
C TYR A 396 -33.68 21.97 -25.31
N ASN A 397 -33.49 21.11 -24.31
CA ASN A 397 -34.56 20.29 -23.79
C ASN A 397 -34.72 20.50 -22.27
N GLY A 398 -35.94 20.82 -21.84
CA GLY A 398 -36.27 21.02 -20.44
C GLY A 398 -36.37 19.75 -19.59
N ASN A 399 -36.16 18.56 -20.18
CA ASN A 399 -36.22 17.28 -19.49
C ASN A 399 -34.82 16.67 -19.31
N ASN A 400 -34.60 16.06 -18.15
CA ASN A 400 -33.37 15.34 -17.84
C ASN A 400 -33.21 14.12 -18.77
N ALA A 401 -31.99 13.92 -19.28
CA ALA A 401 -31.63 12.69 -19.97
C ALA A 401 -31.23 11.58 -18.98
N SER A 402 -31.15 10.34 -19.46
CA SER A 402 -30.67 9.23 -18.63
C SER A 402 -29.20 9.42 -18.23
N ILE A 403 -28.87 9.03 -17.00
CA ILE A 403 -27.50 9.07 -16.46
C ILE A 403 -26.54 8.13 -17.22
N THR A 404 -27.07 7.12 -17.91
CA THR A 404 -26.28 6.11 -18.63
C THR A 404 -26.00 6.46 -20.10
N ASN A 405 -26.54 7.57 -20.60
CA ASN A 405 -26.46 7.93 -22.01
C ASN A 405 -25.02 8.21 -22.48
N TRP A 406 -24.17 8.74 -21.61
CA TRP A 406 -22.74 8.98 -21.89
C TRP A 406 -21.83 7.88 -21.36
N ASN A 407 -22.21 7.20 -20.27
CA ASN A 407 -21.47 6.06 -19.72
C ASN A 407 -22.40 4.88 -19.45
N ARG A 408 -22.23 3.80 -20.20
CA ARG A 408 -22.97 2.54 -20.00
C ARG A 408 -22.32 1.62 -18.97
N GLY A 409 -21.09 1.93 -18.56
CA GLY A 409 -20.33 1.18 -17.57
C GLY A 409 -20.39 1.82 -16.18
N THR A 410 -19.41 1.48 -15.35
CA THR A 410 -19.25 2.09 -14.01
C THR A 410 -18.28 3.27 -14.08
N GLU A 411 -18.03 3.95 -12.96
CA GLU A 411 -16.95 4.96 -12.91
C GLU A 411 -15.55 4.33 -13.07
N ALA A 412 -15.33 3.16 -12.46
CA ALA A 412 -14.05 2.45 -12.48
C ALA A 412 -13.80 1.67 -13.78
N ALA A 413 -14.85 1.14 -14.40
CA ALA A 413 -14.80 0.43 -15.68
C ALA A 413 -15.79 1.09 -16.65
N PRO A 414 -15.45 2.29 -17.14
CA PRO A 414 -16.42 3.08 -17.87
C PRO A 414 -16.54 2.57 -19.31
N VAL A 415 -17.75 2.60 -19.89
CA VAL A 415 -18.03 2.15 -21.27
C VAL A 415 -18.68 3.28 -22.05
N LYS A 416 -18.16 3.61 -23.23
CA LYS A 416 -18.67 4.71 -24.07
C LYS A 416 -20.17 4.52 -24.34
N GLY A 417 -20.97 5.54 -24.01
CA GLY A 417 -22.42 5.53 -24.21
C GLY A 417 -22.84 5.91 -25.62
N VAL A 418 -24.10 5.63 -25.96
CA VAL A 418 -24.66 5.90 -27.29
C VAL A 418 -24.70 7.38 -27.65
N ASN A 419 -24.79 8.25 -26.64
CA ASN A 419 -24.82 9.70 -26.82
C ASN A 419 -23.47 10.39 -26.51
N ASP A 420 -22.42 9.62 -26.23
CA ASP A 420 -21.09 10.17 -25.99
C ASP A 420 -20.54 10.74 -27.31
N VAL A 421 -20.42 12.07 -27.37
CA VAL A 421 -20.05 12.81 -28.58
C VAL A 421 -18.56 12.80 -28.92
N CYS A 422 -17.71 12.24 -28.05
CA CYS A 422 -16.28 12.21 -28.31
C CYS A 422 -15.96 11.35 -29.55
N PRO A 423 -14.88 11.66 -30.28
CA PRO A 423 -14.48 10.88 -31.45
C PRO A 423 -14.10 9.43 -31.11
N ALA A 424 -13.88 8.61 -32.14
CA ALA A 424 -13.40 7.24 -31.98
C ALA A 424 -12.09 7.21 -31.14
N GLY A 425 -11.96 6.19 -30.29
CA GLY A 425 -10.85 6.07 -29.33
C GLY A 425 -10.89 7.04 -28.15
N PHE A 426 -11.88 7.94 -28.10
CA PHE A 426 -12.11 8.87 -26.99
C PHE A 426 -13.47 8.68 -26.34
N ARG A 427 -13.61 9.26 -25.14
CA ARG A 427 -14.85 9.31 -24.36
C ARG A 427 -14.95 10.61 -23.57
N ILE A 428 -16.15 10.92 -23.08
CA ILE A 428 -16.34 11.90 -22.02
C ILE A 428 -15.72 11.34 -20.73
N PRO A 429 -14.93 12.12 -19.97
CA PRO A 429 -14.23 11.65 -18.77
C PRO A 429 -15.21 11.31 -17.65
N THR A 430 -14.86 10.36 -16.78
CA THR A 430 -15.59 10.17 -15.51
C THR A 430 -15.15 11.20 -14.46
N ARG A 431 -15.85 11.28 -13.32
CA ARG A 431 -15.43 12.10 -12.18
C ARG A 431 -14.05 11.69 -11.67
N ALA A 432 -13.78 10.38 -11.55
CA ALA A 432 -12.44 9.89 -11.24
C ALA A 432 -11.37 10.40 -12.22
N ASN A 433 -11.64 10.39 -13.54
CA ASN A 433 -10.69 10.88 -14.53
C ASN A 433 -10.44 12.40 -14.42
N LEU A 434 -11.47 13.18 -14.11
CA LEU A 434 -11.29 14.62 -13.87
C LEU A 434 -10.47 14.89 -12.60
N GLN A 435 -10.62 14.06 -11.57
CA GLN A 435 -9.81 14.16 -10.35
C GLN A 435 -8.34 13.81 -10.64
N GLU A 436 -8.09 12.72 -11.39
CA GLU A 436 -6.75 12.34 -11.85
C GLU A 436 -6.05 13.46 -12.62
N LEU A 437 -6.79 14.21 -13.45
CA LEU A 437 -6.26 15.39 -14.14
C LEU A 437 -5.90 16.49 -13.16
N LEU A 438 -6.79 16.84 -12.24
CA LEU A 438 -6.59 17.94 -11.29
C LEU A 438 -5.39 17.67 -10.36
N ASP A 439 -5.25 16.43 -9.90
CA ASP A 439 -4.12 16.01 -9.06
C ASP A 439 -2.78 16.06 -9.84
N GLY A 440 -2.83 15.82 -11.15
CA GLY A 440 -1.67 15.79 -12.04
C GLY A 440 -1.15 17.16 -12.50
N VAL A 441 -1.83 18.26 -12.17
CA VAL A 441 -1.52 19.58 -12.73
C VAL A 441 -1.36 20.69 -11.67
N VAL A 442 -0.62 21.73 -12.05
CA VAL A 442 -0.66 23.05 -11.43
C VAL A 442 -1.65 23.91 -12.21
N VAL A 443 -2.68 24.43 -11.54
CA VAL A 443 -3.71 25.27 -12.17
C VAL A 443 -3.36 26.75 -12.02
N THR A 444 -3.21 27.44 -13.14
CA THR A 444 -3.07 28.90 -13.20
C THR A 444 -4.23 29.54 -13.97
N ARG A 445 -4.38 30.86 -13.83
CA ARG A 445 -5.44 31.64 -14.47
C ARG A 445 -4.84 32.61 -15.48
N ARG A 446 -5.41 32.64 -16.68
CA ARG A 446 -5.08 33.61 -17.74
C ARG A 446 -6.32 34.46 -18.02
N GLY A 447 -6.09 35.73 -18.37
CA GLY A 447 -7.14 36.68 -18.75
C GLY A 447 -7.94 37.26 -17.59
N ASN A 448 -9.02 37.98 -17.92
CA ASN A 448 -9.85 38.65 -16.94
C ASN A 448 -10.96 37.73 -16.42
N TRP A 449 -10.89 37.30 -15.16
CA TRP A 449 -11.88 36.41 -14.54
C TRP A 449 -13.09 37.16 -13.98
N SER A 450 -13.87 37.76 -14.87
CA SER A 450 -15.10 38.49 -14.53
C SER A 450 -16.25 38.06 -15.43
N GLU A 451 -17.45 37.90 -14.88
CA GLU A 451 -18.63 37.51 -15.66
C GLU A 451 -19.02 38.58 -16.69
N SER A 452 -19.08 38.19 -17.96
CA SER A 452 -19.67 38.99 -19.04
C SER A 452 -19.90 38.12 -20.28
N ASN A 453 -21.02 38.34 -20.98
CA ASN A 453 -21.36 37.63 -22.21
C ASN A 453 -20.37 37.89 -23.36
N THR A 454 -19.56 38.95 -23.28
CA THR A 454 -18.53 39.29 -24.27
C THR A 454 -17.11 38.93 -23.79
N ASN A 455 -16.95 38.37 -22.60
CA ASN A 455 -15.63 38.02 -22.07
C ASN A 455 -15.17 36.64 -22.56
N TYR A 456 -14.33 36.64 -23.58
CA TYR A 456 -13.68 35.43 -24.11
C TYR A 456 -12.21 35.29 -23.68
N SER A 457 -11.73 36.16 -22.78
CA SER A 457 -10.31 36.28 -22.45
C SER A 457 -9.85 35.32 -21.35
N ALA A 458 -10.77 34.85 -20.51
CA ALA A 458 -10.43 34.03 -19.35
C ALA A 458 -10.27 32.54 -19.70
N ALA A 459 -9.22 31.93 -19.16
CA ALA A 459 -9.02 30.48 -19.19
C ALA A 459 -8.24 29.98 -17.98
N ALA A 460 -8.51 28.74 -17.60
CA ALA A 460 -7.64 27.97 -16.72
C ALA A 460 -6.53 27.30 -17.55
N VAL A 461 -5.28 27.42 -17.10
CA VAL A 461 -4.13 26.75 -17.71
C VAL A 461 -3.67 25.67 -16.74
N LEU A 462 -3.85 24.42 -17.14
CA LEU A 462 -3.54 23.22 -16.38
C LEU A 462 -2.18 22.72 -16.85
N THR A 463 -1.12 23.05 -16.11
CA THR A 463 0.25 22.68 -16.45
C THR A 463 0.61 21.36 -15.78
N SER A 464 1.11 20.38 -16.52
CA SER A 464 1.54 19.11 -15.93
C SER A 464 2.57 19.34 -14.82
N ARG A 465 2.39 18.66 -13.68
CA ARG A 465 3.38 18.63 -12.59
C ARG A 465 4.64 17.87 -12.96
N ARG A 466 4.58 17.01 -14.00
CA ARG A 466 5.68 16.16 -14.45
C ARG A 466 6.44 16.74 -15.65
N ASN A 467 5.80 17.60 -16.44
CA ASN A 467 6.42 18.27 -17.57
C ASN A 467 5.78 19.66 -17.77
N ALA A 468 6.48 20.72 -17.36
CA ALA A 468 5.97 22.09 -17.42
C ALA A 468 5.68 22.59 -18.85
N ASN A 469 6.19 21.91 -19.88
CA ASN A 469 5.93 22.24 -21.29
C ASN A 469 4.60 21.66 -21.81
N VAL A 470 3.96 20.77 -21.05
CA VAL A 470 2.71 20.11 -21.41
C VAL A 470 1.56 20.73 -20.63
N VAL A 471 0.64 21.36 -21.35
CA VAL A 471 -0.48 22.08 -20.75
C VAL A 471 -1.80 21.77 -21.44
N LEU A 472 -2.89 21.88 -20.68
CA LEU A 472 -4.26 21.96 -21.19
C LEU A 472 -4.84 23.33 -20.85
N THR A 473 -5.43 24.00 -21.84
CA THR A 473 -6.14 25.26 -21.64
C THR A 473 -7.64 25.03 -21.68
N LEU A 474 -8.34 25.43 -20.61
CA LEU A 474 -9.79 25.36 -20.48
C LEU A 474 -10.36 26.78 -20.45
N PRO A 475 -10.95 27.28 -21.54
CA PRO A 475 -11.60 28.58 -21.54
C PRO A 475 -12.73 28.65 -20.50
N ALA A 476 -12.88 29.82 -19.87
CA ALA A 476 -13.93 30.09 -18.89
C ALA A 476 -15.24 30.44 -19.60
N GLN A 477 -15.85 29.44 -20.25
CA GLN A 477 -16.99 29.66 -21.15
C GLN A 477 -18.34 29.77 -20.42
N GLY A 478 -18.36 29.49 -19.12
CA GLY A 478 -19.60 29.41 -18.36
C GLY A 478 -20.49 28.24 -18.78
N TYR A 479 -21.79 28.40 -18.61
CA TYR A 479 -22.81 27.43 -18.96
C TYR A 479 -24.08 28.12 -19.43
N PHE A 480 -24.97 27.40 -20.10
CA PHE A 480 -26.35 27.85 -20.28
C PHE A 480 -27.27 27.19 -19.27
N LEU A 481 -28.17 27.97 -18.70
CA LEU A 481 -29.38 27.47 -18.04
C LEU A 481 -30.57 28.09 -18.77
N THR A 482 -31.44 27.27 -19.34
CA THR A 482 -32.55 27.70 -20.22
C THR A 482 -32.07 28.41 -21.50
N ASN A 483 -32.17 29.73 -21.57
CA ASN A 483 -31.97 30.50 -22.80
C ASN A 483 -30.83 31.52 -22.73
N ASN A 484 -30.14 31.70 -21.60
CA ASN A 484 -29.05 32.67 -21.49
C ASN A 484 -27.77 32.00 -21.01
N VAL A 485 -26.63 32.50 -21.50
CA VAL A 485 -25.32 32.13 -20.97
C VAL A 485 -25.11 32.78 -19.61
N SER A 486 -24.52 32.06 -18.68
CA SER A 486 -24.16 32.52 -17.34
C SER A 486 -22.71 32.17 -17.05
N ASN A 487 -22.04 32.97 -16.23
CA ASN A 487 -20.66 32.78 -15.79
C ASN A 487 -19.61 32.71 -16.91
N ARG A 488 -19.92 33.19 -18.12
CA ARG A 488 -18.90 33.38 -19.16
C ARG A 488 -17.86 34.39 -18.68
N GLY A 489 -16.60 34.05 -18.80
CA GLY A 489 -15.48 34.80 -18.26
C GLY A 489 -15.16 34.50 -16.78
N ASN A 490 -16.00 33.75 -16.08
CA ASN A 490 -15.86 33.48 -14.64
C ASN A 490 -15.70 31.99 -14.31
N GLU A 491 -16.21 31.09 -15.16
CA GLU A 491 -16.25 29.66 -14.90
C GLU A 491 -15.70 28.84 -16.07
N ALA A 492 -14.61 28.11 -15.82
CA ALA A 492 -14.12 27.04 -16.70
C ALA A 492 -14.58 25.69 -16.13
N ALA A 493 -15.47 25.00 -16.84
CA ALA A 493 -16.07 23.78 -16.33
C ALA A 493 -16.31 22.74 -17.43
N LEU A 494 -16.15 21.47 -17.07
CA LEU A 494 -16.34 20.31 -17.95
C LEU A 494 -17.23 19.29 -17.26
N TYR A 495 -18.16 18.67 -18.00
CA TYR A 495 -18.93 17.56 -17.45
C TYR A 495 -18.10 16.29 -17.31
N ALA A 496 -18.42 15.52 -16.28
CA ALA A 496 -18.15 14.09 -16.24
C ALA A 496 -19.26 13.32 -16.98
N SER A 497 -18.97 12.07 -17.36
CA SER A 497 -19.93 11.15 -17.98
C SER A 497 -20.86 10.46 -16.99
N ASN A 498 -20.62 10.62 -15.68
CA ASN A 498 -21.39 10.02 -14.59
C ASN A 498 -21.96 11.08 -13.63
N ALA A 499 -22.93 10.67 -12.83
CA ALA A 499 -23.69 11.52 -11.92
C ALA A 499 -23.88 10.81 -10.56
N LEU A 500 -24.08 11.59 -9.50
CA LEU A 500 -24.41 11.07 -8.16
C LEU A 500 -25.87 10.58 -8.10
N SER A 501 -26.76 11.27 -8.81
CA SER A 501 -28.19 10.96 -8.91
C SER A 501 -28.73 11.44 -10.26
N THR A 502 -30.03 11.25 -10.51
CA THR A 502 -30.73 11.66 -11.73
C THR A 502 -30.84 13.19 -11.93
N SER A 503 -30.32 13.98 -10.99
CA SER A 503 -30.30 15.45 -11.06
C SER A 503 -28.96 16.07 -10.65
N ALA A 504 -27.94 15.27 -10.30
CA ALA A 504 -26.65 15.77 -9.81
C ALA A 504 -25.46 15.24 -10.64
N PRO A 505 -25.15 15.85 -11.80
CA PRO A 505 -24.04 15.43 -12.66
C PRO A 505 -22.73 15.88 -12.03
N TYR A 506 -21.66 15.09 -12.17
CA TYR A 506 -20.34 15.57 -11.76
C TYR A 506 -19.75 16.50 -12.81
N ARG A 507 -18.92 17.45 -12.36
CA ARG A 507 -18.14 18.35 -13.20
C ARG A 507 -16.78 18.65 -12.58
N LEU A 508 -15.83 19.01 -13.42
CA LEU A 508 -14.68 19.82 -13.03
C LEU A 508 -15.12 21.28 -13.06
N LEU A 509 -14.82 22.04 -12.00
CA LEU A 509 -15.11 23.46 -11.87
C LEU A 509 -13.82 24.20 -11.52
N ILE A 510 -13.45 25.20 -12.32
CA ILE A 510 -12.35 26.11 -12.03
C ILE A 510 -12.86 27.55 -12.11
N THR A 511 -12.61 28.31 -11.05
CA THR A 511 -12.89 29.75 -10.92
C THR A 511 -11.59 30.52 -10.66
N SER A 512 -11.68 31.83 -10.46
CA SER A 512 -10.55 32.67 -10.06
C SER A 512 -9.85 32.19 -8.78
N THR A 513 -10.57 31.56 -7.86
CA THR A 513 -10.06 31.17 -6.54
C THR A 513 -10.12 29.67 -6.24
N ASN A 514 -10.88 28.89 -7.02
CA ASN A 514 -11.11 27.48 -6.73
C ASN A 514 -10.82 26.58 -7.94
N ALA A 515 -10.47 25.32 -7.68
CA ALA A 515 -10.44 24.23 -8.65
C ALA A 515 -10.88 22.94 -7.94
N SER A 516 -12.00 22.36 -8.35
CA SER A 516 -12.54 21.17 -7.71
C SER A 516 -13.33 20.28 -8.66
N VAL A 517 -13.41 18.99 -8.33
CA VAL A 517 -14.32 18.04 -8.97
C VAL A 517 -15.46 17.72 -8.01
N GLY A 518 -16.70 17.90 -8.45
CA GLY A 518 -17.86 17.73 -7.60
C GLY A 518 -19.17 17.89 -8.37
N THR A 519 -20.28 17.89 -7.65
CA THR A 519 -21.59 18.21 -8.24
C THR A 519 -21.81 19.73 -8.20
N PRO A 520 -22.58 20.30 -9.15
CA PRO A 520 -23.25 21.57 -8.94
C PRO A 520 -24.05 21.53 -7.64
N ASP A 521 -24.24 22.69 -6.98
CA ASP A 521 -25.16 22.80 -5.84
C ASP A 521 -26.48 22.11 -6.16
N ALA A 522 -27.07 21.45 -5.16
CA ALA A 522 -28.20 20.51 -5.27
C ALA A 522 -29.50 21.17 -5.76
N SER A 523 -29.49 21.65 -7.01
CA SER A 523 -30.65 22.14 -7.73
C SER A 523 -31.07 21.09 -8.76
N ASN A 524 -32.37 20.90 -8.90
CA ASN A 524 -32.99 20.06 -9.93
C ASN A 524 -32.62 20.47 -11.38
N THR A 525 -32.00 21.65 -11.57
CA THR A 525 -31.65 22.21 -12.87
C THR A 525 -30.25 21.82 -13.38
N ALA A 526 -29.43 21.16 -12.57
CA ALA A 526 -28.04 20.88 -12.94
C ALA A 526 -27.90 20.00 -14.20
N PHE A 527 -28.82 19.05 -14.44
CA PHE A 527 -28.88 18.27 -15.70
C PHE A 527 -29.32 19.09 -16.90
N LEU A 528 -30.08 20.17 -16.67
CA LEU A 528 -30.56 21.05 -17.71
C LEU A 528 -29.49 22.04 -18.17
N GLN A 529 -28.47 22.27 -17.33
CA GLN A 529 -27.33 23.09 -17.72
C GLN A 529 -26.58 22.46 -18.90
N SER A 530 -26.14 23.30 -19.84
CA SER A 530 -25.23 22.86 -20.90
C SER A 530 -23.85 23.45 -20.73
N ARG A 531 -22.83 22.62 -20.97
CA ARG A 531 -21.42 22.93 -20.70
C ARG A 531 -20.54 22.44 -21.84
N PRO A 532 -19.33 23.01 -21.99
CA PRO A 532 -18.36 22.45 -22.92
C PRO A 532 -17.90 21.06 -22.47
N LEU A 533 -17.53 20.24 -23.45
CA LEU A 533 -17.01 18.90 -23.24
C LEU A 533 -15.56 18.81 -23.72
N ARG A 534 -14.75 18.06 -22.97
CA ARG A 534 -13.35 17.74 -23.28
C ARG A 534 -13.20 16.23 -23.23
N CYS A 535 -12.63 15.65 -24.28
CA CYS A 535 -12.54 14.21 -24.43
C CYS A 535 -11.25 13.65 -23.82
N THR A 536 -11.33 12.43 -23.30
CA THR A 536 -10.19 11.67 -22.77
C THR A 536 -10.09 10.28 -23.39
N ALA A 537 -8.90 9.70 -23.36
CA ALA A 537 -8.60 8.33 -23.75
C ALA A 537 -7.60 7.68 -22.77
N ILE A 538 -7.49 6.36 -22.84
CA ILE A 538 -6.39 5.59 -22.24
C ILE A 538 -5.40 5.31 -23.38
N PRO A 539 -4.07 5.27 -23.13
CA PRO A 539 -3.12 4.80 -24.15
C PRO A 539 -3.62 3.48 -24.72
N LEU A 540 -3.63 3.34 -26.05
CA LEU A 540 -3.91 2.05 -26.66
C LEU A 540 -2.87 1.07 -26.08
N THR A 541 -3.33 0.00 -25.44
CA THR A 541 -2.55 -1.23 -25.50
C THR A 541 -2.46 -1.52 -26.99
N GLU A 542 -1.27 -1.39 -27.60
CA GLU A 542 -1.08 -1.94 -28.93
C GLU A 542 -1.64 -3.36 -28.88
N ASN A 543 -2.70 -3.60 -29.67
CA ASN A 543 -3.24 -4.92 -29.85
C ASN A 543 -2.14 -5.73 -30.52
N ILE A 544 -1.34 -6.43 -29.71
CA ILE A 544 -0.51 -7.50 -30.22
C ILE A 544 -1.49 -8.51 -30.83
N PRO A 545 -1.35 -8.88 -32.11
CA PRO A 545 -2.14 -9.96 -32.67
C PRO A 545 -1.90 -11.17 -31.77
N ARG A 546 -2.97 -11.76 -31.23
CA ARG A 546 -2.86 -13.10 -30.66
C ARG A 546 -2.47 -14.03 -31.80
N SER A 547 -1.18 -14.35 -31.89
CA SER A 547 -0.67 -15.50 -32.67
C SER A 547 -0.91 -16.77 -31.89
#